data_AF-A0A448YJW6-F1
#
_entry.id   AF-A0A448YJW6-F1
#
_cell.length_a   1.000
_cell.length_b   1.000
_cell.length_c   1.000
_cell.angle_alpha   90.00
_cell.angle_beta   90.00
_cell.angle_gamma   90.00
#
_symmetry.space_group_name_H-M   'P 1'
#
loop_
_entity.id
_entity.type
_entity.pdbx_description
1 polymer ?
#
loop_
_entity_poly.entity_id
_entity_poly.type
_entity_poly.pdbx_seq_one_letter_code
_entity_poly.pdbx_strand_id
1 'polypeptide(L)'
;MSFRYVFEKYLKDPDKYPDVVLFSDRNAIIIRDQYPKSIFHFLVIPRSKKHTLLKPQMAFQDADFRHLMEGYVEKAKDMLVEEFNERYEVRDSTDSIENHIKVCCHSVPSLRNLHIHVMTTDLYSTCLKHKKHYNSFGSSFAINWDEMPLSKSDPRYDDEGYCKGLLKQDMVFEGVNYGGHFVELKKAIGRRFQRTYRERVGSVTGKDVKGKEV
;
A
#
# COMPACT_ATOMS: atom_id res chain seq x y z
N MET A 1 -14.78 -6.36 -17.91
CA MET A 1 -14.13 -5.07 -17.59
C MET A 1 -12.62 -5.27 -17.54
N SER A 2 -11.84 -4.37 -18.14
CA SER A 2 -10.37 -4.40 -18.01
C SER A 2 -9.98 -4.15 -16.55
N PHE A 3 -8.99 -4.90 -16.03
CA PHE A 3 -8.50 -4.78 -14.66
C PHE A 3 -8.09 -3.33 -14.31
N ARG A 4 -7.70 -2.55 -15.32
CA ARG A 4 -7.34 -1.14 -15.21
C ARG A 4 -8.42 -0.23 -14.60
N TYR A 5 -9.69 -0.65 -14.62
CA TYR A 5 -10.87 0.11 -14.16
C TYR A 5 -11.55 -0.50 -12.92
N VAL A 6 -10.84 -1.37 -12.19
CA VAL A 6 -11.44 -2.17 -11.11
C VAL A 6 -12.08 -1.35 -9.99
N PHE A 7 -11.67 -0.08 -9.79
CA PHE A 7 -12.22 0.78 -8.75
C PHE A 7 -13.54 1.47 -9.11
N GLU A 8 -13.94 1.49 -10.39
CA GLU A 8 -15.16 2.20 -10.80
C GLU A 8 -16.41 1.69 -10.08
N LYS A 9 -16.49 0.38 -9.79
CA LYS A 9 -17.62 -0.20 -9.07
C LYS A 9 -17.72 0.32 -7.63
N TYR A 10 -16.58 0.49 -6.94
CA TYR A 10 -16.55 1.00 -5.57
C TYR A 10 -16.83 2.51 -5.54
N LEU A 11 -16.36 3.24 -6.54
CA LEU A 11 -16.63 4.67 -6.67
C LEU A 11 -18.11 4.94 -6.99
N LYS A 12 -18.76 4.10 -7.80
CA LYS A 12 -20.18 4.24 -8.17
C LYS A 12 -21.12 3.88 -7.02
N ASP A 13 -20.95 2.69 -6.43
CA ASP A 13 -21.87 2.14 -5.44
C ASP A 13 -21.09 1.58 -4.22
N PRO A 14 -20.48 2.43 -3.37
CA PRO A 14 -19.64 1.98 -2.25
C PRO A 14 -20.39 1.04 -1.28
N ASP A 15 -21.67 1.35 -0.99
CA ASP A 15 -22.50 0.63 -0.02
C ASP A 15 -22.80 -0.83 -0.43
N LYS A 16 -22.62 -1.18 -1.71
CA LYS A 16 -22.76 -2.57 -2.20
C LYS A 16 -21.56 -3.45 -1.85
N TYR A 17 -20.50 -2.89 -1.29
CA TYR A 17 -19.24 -3.59 -1.01
C TYR A 17 -18.74 -3.36 0.42
N PRO A 18 -19.55 -3.66 1.46
CA PRO A 18 -19.20 -3.37 2.87
C PRO A 18 -17.95 -4.11 3.34
N ASP A 19 -17.63 -5.27 2.75
CA ASP A 19 -16.42 -6.04 3.09
C ASP A 19 -15.12 -5.40 2.55
N VAL A 20 -15.25 -4.49 1.58
CA VAL A 20 -14.12 -3.89 0.85
C VAL A 20 -14.00 -2.40 1.14
N VAL A 21 -15.12 -1.67 1.19
CA VAL A 21 -15.15 -0.23 1.39
C VAL A 21 -15.26 0.06 2.88
N LEU A 22 -14.18 0.59 3.44
CA LEU A 22 -14.08 0.95 4.86
C LEU A 22 -14.68 2.33 5.14
N PHE A 23 -14.56 3.23 4.17
CA PHE A 23 -15.06 4.58 4.26
C PHE A 23 -15.38 5.14 2.87
N SER A 24 -16.41 5.97 2.79
CA SER A 24 -16.74 6.72 1.59
C SER A 24 -17.42 8.03 1.95
N ASP A 25 -16.98 9.11 1.31
CA ASP A 25 -17.69 10.38 1.30
C ASP A 25 -17.66 11.03 -0.10
N ARG A 26 -17.95 12.32 -0.19
CA ARG A 26 -17.96 13.06 -1.47
C ARG A 26 -16.57 13.23 -2.10
N ASN A 27 -15.48 13.17 -1.34
CA ASN A 27 -14.13 13.48 -1.80
C ASN A 27 -13.28 12.24 -2.04
N ALA A 28 -13.45 11.19 -1.25
CA ALA A 28 -12.61 9.99 -1.32
C ALA A 28 -13.36 8.71 -0.89
N ILE A 29 -12.78 7.57 -1.23
CA ILE A 29 -13.07 6.27 -0.62
C ILE A 29 -11.79 5.68 -0.03
N ILE A 30 -11.92 4.93 1.06
CA ILE A 30 -10.86 4.09 1.63
C ILE A 30 -11.31 2.64 1.49
N ILE A 31 -10.50 1.81 0.86
CA ILE A 31 -10.83 0.41 0.61
C ILE A 31 -9.72 -0.53 1.07
N ARG A 32 -10.06 -1.78 1.36
CA ARG A 32 -9.10 -2.89 1.44
C ARG A 32 -8.58 -3.22 0.04
N ASP A 33 -7.27 -3.37 -0.12
CA ASP A 33 -6.71 -3.92 -1.34
C ASP A 33 -7.09 -5.41 -1.43
N GLN A 34 -7.70 -5.82 -2.56
CA GLN A 34 -8.13 -7.21 -2.78
C GLN A 34 -6.98 -8.19 -3.04
N TYR A 35 -5.76 -7.67 -3.19
CA TYR A 35 -4.52 -8.41 -3.38
C TYR A 35 -3.43 -7.80 -2.48
N PRO A 36 -3.64 -7.76 -1.16
CA PRO A 36 -2.81 -6.99 -0.23
C PRO A 36 -1.36 -7.50 -0.28
N LYS A 37 -0.36 -6.63 -0.20
CA LYS A 37 1.07 -7.06 -0.22
C LYS A 37 1.69 -7.24 1.17
N SER A 38 0.94 -6.93 2.22
CA SER A 38 1.26 -7.02 3.64
C SER A 38 -0.01 -7.45 4.40
N ILE A 39 0.06 -7.65 5.72
CA ILE A 39 -1.11 -8.05 6.51
C ILE A 39 -2.25 -7.01 6.49
N PHE A 40 -1.92 -5.71 6.49
CA PHE A 40 -2.89 -4.64 6.25
C PHE A 40 -2.44 -3.80 5.06
N HIS A 41 -3.35 -3.61 4.11
CA HIS A 41 -3.09 -2.85 2.89
C HIS A 41 -4.37 -2.17 2.43
N PHE A 42 -4.46 -0.87 2.67
CA PHE A 42 -5.57 -0.04 2.26
C PHE A 42 -5.19 0.86 1.09
N LEU A 43 -6.21 1.32 0.38
CA LEU A 43 -6.09 2.26 -0.72
C LEU A 43 -7.00 3.46 -0.46
N VAL A 44 -6.42 4.65 -0.41
CA VAL A 44 -7.16 5.91 -0.43
C VAL A 44 -7.32 6.33 -1.88
N ILE A 45 -8.57 6.47 -2.35
CA ILE A 45 -8.89 6.74 -3.76
C ILE A 45 -9.71 8.03 -3.85
N PRO A 46 -9.16 9.11 -4.43
CA PRO A 46 -9.88 10.37 -4.63
C PRO A 46 -10.98 10.24 -5.69
N ARG A 47 -12.12 10.87 -5.39
CA ARG A 47 -13.29 11.02 -6.29
C ARG A 47 -13.18 12.25 -7.22
N SER A 48 -12.22 13.14 -6.96
CA SER A 48 -12.03 14.36 -7.79
C SER A 48 -11.79 14.01 -9.25
N LYS A 49 -12.68 14.46 -10.14
CA LYS A 49 -12.55 14.27 -11.59
C LYS A 49 -11.29 14.94 -12.16
N LYS A 50 -10.84 16.03 -11.54
CA LYS A 50 -9.62 16.77 -11.92
C LYS A 50 -8.35 15.95 -11.67
N HIS A 51 -8.32 15.16 -10.60
CA HIS A 51 -7.10 14.49 -10.12
C HIS A 51 -7.08 12.98 -10.31
N THR A 52 -8.25 12.32 -10.29
CA THR A 52 -8.34 10.86 -10.22
C THR A 52 -7.69 10.16 -11.41
N LEU A 53 -7.53 10.80 -12.57
CA LEU A 53 -6.86 10.20 -13.74
C LEU A 53 -5.42 10.70 -13.96
N LEU A 54 -4.91 11.56 -13.07
CA LEU A 54 -3.54 12.05 -13.13
C LEU A 54 -2.58 11.03 -12.48
N LYS A 55 -1.33 11.05 -12.93
CA LYS A 55 -0.25 10.37 -12.21
C LYS A 55 -0.03 11.08 -10.86
N PRO A 56 0.36 10.36 -9.79
CA PRO A 56 0.61 10.94 -8.45
C PRO A 56 1.50 12.19 -8.50
N GLN A 57 2.58 12.12 -9.28
CA GLN A 57 3.58 13.19 -9.44
C GLN A 57 2.98 14.51 -9.96
N MET A 58 1.89 14.43 -10.76
CA MET A 58 1.16 15.60 -11.26
C MET A 58 0.05 16.00 -10.30
N ALA A 59 -0.71 15.02 -9.79
CA ALA A 59 -1.88 15.27 -8.96
C ALA A 59 -1.52 16.05 -7.68
N PHE A 60 -0.42 15.67 -7.03
CA PHE A 60 -0.01 16.25 -5.76
C PHE A 60 0.84 17.53 -5.88
N GLN A 61 1.01 18.07 -7.09
CA GLN A 61 1.51 19.45 -7.27
C GLN A 61 0.43 20.48 -6.87
N ASP A 62 -0.84 20.09 -6.88
CA ASP A 62 -1.94 20.88 -6.32
C ASP A 62 -1.89 20.75 -4.78
N ALA A 63 -1.40 21.79 -4.11
CA ALA A 63 -1.17 21.79 -2.67
C ALA A 63 -2.47 21.63 -1.86
N ASP A 64 -3.58 22.23 -2.31
CA ASP A 64 -4.89 22.11 -1.67
C ASP A 64 -5.40 20.67 -1.78
N PHE A 65 -5.26 20.06 -2.96
CA PHE A 65 -5.62 18.67 -3.14
C PHE A 65 -4.75 17.73 -2.31
N ARG A 66 -3.44 17.99 -2.23
CA ARG A 66 -2.53 17.22 -1.37
C ARG A 66 -2.94 17.32 0.10
N HIS A 67 -3.18 18.53 0.60
CA HIS A 67 -3.61 18.75 1.97
C HIS A 67 -4.97 18.07 2.26
N LEU A 68 -5.91 18.12 1.32
CA LEU A 68 -7.17 17.39 1.45
C LEU A 68 -6.93 15.87 1.56
N MET A 69 -6.03 15.31 0.75
CA MET A 69 -5.73 13.88 0.77
C MET A 69 -4.96 13.46 2.03
N GLU A 70 -4.17 14.35 2.65
CA GLU A 70 -3.52 14.14 3.94
C GLU A 70 -4.52 13.69 5.01
N GLY A 71 -5.67 14.38 5.12
CA GLY A 71 -6.70 14.02 6.09
C GLY A 71 -7.28 12.62 5.88
N TYR A 72 -7.35 12.14 4.63
CA TYR A 72 -7.80 10.78 4.33
C TYR A 72 -6.69 9.73 4.53
N VAL A 73 -5.43 10.11 4.35
CA VAL A 73 -4.27 9.27 4.69
C VAL A 73 -4.21 9.04 6.19
N GLU A 74 -4.31 10.09 7.00
CA GLU A 74 -4.33 9.97 8.47
C GLU A 74 -5.53 9.14 8.93
N LYS A 75 -6.72 9.36 8.36
CA LYS A 75 -7.88 8.51 8.63
C LYS A 75 -7.63 7.04 8.31
N ALA A 76 -6.97 6.74 7.19
CA ALA A 76 -6.65 5.36 6.82
C ALA A 76 -5.59 4.74 7.75
N LYS A 77 -4.65 5.54 8.27
CA LYS A 77 -3.68 5.11 9.28
C LYS A 77 -4.39 4.76 10.59
N ASP A 78 -5.30 5.62 11.06
CA ASP A 78 -6.07 5.36 12.29
C ASP A 78 -6.86 4.05 12.19
N MET A 79 -7.59 3.84 11.08
CA MET A 79 -8.31 2.60 10.81
C MET A 79 -7.38 1.38 10.78
N LEU A 80 -6.18 1.52 10.20
CA LEU A 80 -5.20 0.44 10.13
C LEU A 80 -4.67 0.10 11.51
N VAL A 81 -4.34 1.10 12.33
CA VAL A 81 -3.88 0.92 13.70
C VAL A 81 -4.95 0.24 14.56
N GLU A 82 -6.21 0.67 14.44
CA GLU A 82 -7.34 0.05 15.14
C GLU A 82 -7.46 -1.44 14.79
N GLU A 83 -7.56 -1.78 13.50
CA GLU A 83 -7.68 -3.18 13.07
C GLU A 83 -6.42 -4.01 13.37
N PHE A 84 -5.24 -3.41 13.30
CA PHE A 84 -4.00 -4.07 13.69
C PHE A 84 -4.05 -4.44 15.17
N ASN A 85 -4.43 -3.51 16.03
CA ASN A 85 -4.46 -3.72 17.48
C ASN A 85 -5.51 -4.75 17.92
N GLU A 86 -6.54 -5.02 17.13
CA GLU A 86 -7.49 -6.12 17.38
C GLU A 86 -6.86 -7.50 17.18
N ARG A 87 -5.87 -7.63 16.30
CA ARG A 87 -5.35 -8.93 15.83
C ARG A 87 -3.91 -9.18 16.22
N TYR A 88 -3.11 -8.14 16.29
CA TYR A 88 -1.68 -8.19 16.49
C TYR A 88 -1.23 -7.20 17.57
N GLU A 89 -0.01 -7.41 18.03
CA GLU A 89 0.75 -6.48 18.85
C GLU A 89 2.20 -6.44 18.36
N VAL A 90 2.86 -5.29 18.52
CA VAL A 90 4.30 -5.17 18.31
C VAL A 90 5.02 -5.81 19.49
N ARG A 91 6.00 -6.66 19.22
CA ARG A 91 6.71 -7.45 20.25
C ARG A 91 7.63 -6.62 21.12
N ASP A 92 8.28 -5.63 20.53
CA ASP A 92 9.12 -4.68 21.26
C ASP A 92 8.22 -3.63 21.89
N SER A 93 8.19 -3.57 23.23
CA SER A 93 7.35 -2.64 23.97
C SER A 93 7.81 -1.18 23.87
N THR A 94 8.99 -0.93 23.30
CA THR A 94 9.50 0.42 23.02
C THR A 94 9.16 0.89 21.61
N ASP A 95 8.56 0.02 20.80
CA ASP A 95 8.16 0.27 19.42
C ASP A 95 6.63 0.29 19.29
N SER A 96 6.13 0.83 18.19
CA SER A 96 4.70 1.00 17.96
C SER A 96 4.33 0.77 16.50
N ILE A 97 3.07 0.39 16.24
CA ILE A 97 2.61 0.06 14.88
C ILE A 97 2.73 1.25 13.92
N GLU A 98 2.63 2.48 14.42
CA GLU A 98 2.76 3.72 13.65
C GLU A 98 4.11 3.80 12.92
N ASN A 99 5.19 3.27 13.52
CA ASN A 99 6.52 3.19 12.90
C ASN A 99 6.60 2.16 11.76
N HIS A 100 5.62 1.28 11.66
CA HIS A 100 5.55 0.22 10.66
C HIS A 100 4.44 0.45 9.63
N ILE A 101 3.97 1.70 9.48
CA ILE A 101 3.05 2.07 8.41
C ILE A 101 3.84 2.76 7.28
N LYS A 102 3.65 2.25 6.07
CA LYS A 102 4.11 2.86 4.83
C LYS A 102 2.96 3.53 4.11
N VAL A 103 3.14 4.79 3.78
CA VAL A 103 2.26 5.54 2.86
C VAL A 103 3.02 5.86 1.58
N CYS A 104 2.51 5.44 0.43
CA CYS A 104 3.20 5.67 -0.84
C CYS A 104 2.28 5.65 -2.07
N CYS A 105 2.81 6.17 -3.18
CA CYS A 105 2.25 5.98 -4.51
C CYS A 105 3.28 5.31 -5.43
N HIS A 106 2.81 4.48 -6.37
CA HIS A 106 3.67 3.92 -7.39
C HIS A 106 4.04 4.96 -8.45
N SER A 107 5.33 5.06 -8.80
CA SER A 107 5.82 5.99 -9.83
C SER A 107 5.23 5.74 -11.22
N VAL A 108 4.88 4.48 -11.53
CA VAL A 108 4.07 4.12 -12.70
C VAL A 108 2.84 3.32 -12.23
N PRO A 109 1.66 3.96 -12.09
CA PRO A 109 0.45 3.30 -11.61
C PRO A 109 0.01 2.14 -12.51
N SER A 110 -0.41 1.04 -11.89
CA SER A 110 -0.93 -0.16 -12.58
C SER A 110 -2.43 -0.05 -12.91
N LEU A 111 -3.16 0.81 -12.20
CA LEU A 111 -4.58 1.08 -12.34
C LEU A 111 -4.81 2.52 -12.78
N ARG A 112 -5.99 2.81 -13.37
CA ARG A 112 -6.24 4.12 -13.97
C ARG A 112 -6.47 5.21 -12.93
N ASN A 113 -7.24 4.92 -11.90
CA ASN A 113 -7.52 5.90 -10.86
C ASN A 113 -6.31 6.03 -9.94
N LEU A 114 -5.98 7.26 -9.57
CA LEU A 114 -5.03 7.59 -8.51
C LEU A 114 -5.44 6.83 -7.24
N HIS A 115 -4.45 6.23 -6.57
CA HIS A 115 -4.65 5.53 -5.32
C HIS A 115 -3.38 5.68 -4.48
N ILE A 116 -3.56 5.96 -3.20
CA ILE A 116 -2.50 6.08 -2.21
C ILE A 116 -2.53 4.81 -1.38
N HIS A 117 -1.40 4.11 -1.33
CA HIS A 117 -1.26 2.92 -0.51
C HIS A 117 -1.02 3.33 0.93
N VAL A 118 -1.79 2.77 1.87
CA VAL A 118 -1.56 2.87 3.32
C VAL A 118 -1.49 1.44 3.83
N MET A 119 -0.30 0.98 4.19
CA MET A 119 -0.05 -0.44 4.42
C MET A 119 1.01 -0.66 5.49
N THR A 120 0.98 -1.81 6.14
CA THR A 120 2.07 -2.22 7.03
C THR A 120 3.35 -2.57 6.24
N THR A 121 4.52 -2.36 6.85
CA THR A 121 5.84 -2.54 6.22
C THR A 121 6.30 -3.99 6.11
N ASP A 122 5.59 -4.95 6.71
CA ASP A 122 6.01 -6.35 6.80
C ASP A 122 6.14 -7.07 5.46
N LEU A 123 5.36 -6.67 4.45
CA LEU A 123 5.25 -7.37 3.16
C LEU A 123 4.92 -8.89 3.29
N TYR A 124 4.37 -9.30 4.42
CA TYR A 124 4.00 -10.67 4.74
C TYR A 124 2.58 -10.97 4.24
N SER A 125 2.51 -11.45 2.99
CA SER A 125 1.22 -11.79 2.36
C SER A 125 1.35 -12.92 1.33
N THR A 126 0.30 -13.75 1.23
CA THR A 126 0.15 -14.78 0.17
C THR A 126 0.00 -14.17 -1.24
N CYS A 127 -0.39 -12.90 -1.33
CA CYS A 127 -0.52 -12.15 -2.58
C CYS A 127 0.80 -11.48 -3.03
N LEU A 128 1.83 -11.48 -2.19
CA LEU A 128 3.21 -11.17 -2.59
C LEU A 128 3.81 -12.41 -3.29
N LYS A 129 3.78 -12.43 -4.63
CA LYS A 129 4.01 -13.64 -5.45
C LYS A 129 5.27 -13.64 -6.30
N HIS A 130 5.85 -12.47 -6.58
CA HIS A 130 7.00 -12.39 -7.47
C HIS A 130 7.81 -11.12 -7.25
N LYS A 131 9.03 -11.09 -7.82
CA LYS A 131 9.99 -9.99 -7.76
C LYS A 131 9.38 -8.61 -8.02
N LYS A 132 8.55 -8.48 -9.07
CA LYS A 132 7.86 -7.21 -9.37
C LYS A 132 6.89 -6.75 -8.27
N HIS A 133 6.21 -7.65 -7.54
CA HIS A 133 5.35 -7.25 -6.41
C HIS A 133 6.19 -6.77 -5.23
N TYR A 134 7.34 -7.41 -4.98
CA TYR A 134 8.24 -6.96 -3.93
C TYR A 134 8.83 -5.58 -4.28
N ASN A 135 9.48 -5.46 -5.43
CA ASN A 135 10.14 -4.22 -5.83
C ASN A 135 9.18 -3.04 -5.98
N SER A 136 7.89 -3.27 -6.23
CA SER A 136 6.94 -2.15 -6.28
C SER A 136 6.75 -1.45 -4.93
N PHE A 137 7.05 -2.12 -3.82
CA PHE A 137 6.96 -1.56 -2.46
C PHE A 137 8.30 -1.49 -1.73
N GLY A 138 9.22 -2.42 -2.01
CA GLY A 138 10.55 -2.54 -1.40
C GLY A 138 11.66 -1.78 -2.14
N SER A 139 11.32 -0.88 -3.06
CA SER A 139 12.29 -0.01 -3.74
C SER A 139 11.74 1.41 -3.93
N SER A 140 12.57 2.31 -4.48
CA SER A 140 12.18 3.69 -4.82
C SER A 140 11.08 3.80 -5.90
N PHE A 141 10.60 2.67 -6.44
CA PHE A 141 9.38 2.63 -7.25
C PHE A 141 8.14 3.07 -6.47
N ALA A 142 8.06 2.72 -5.17
CA ALA A 142 7.11 3.32 -4.26
C ALA A 142 7.69 4.66 -3.78
N ILE A 143 7.12 5.74 -4.30
CA ILE A 143 7.42 7.10 -3.86
C ILE A 143 6.71 7.29 -2.52
N ASN A 144 7.48 7.47 -1.44
CA ASN A 144 6.87 7.67 -0.12
C ASN A 144 6.08 8.98 -0.11
N TRP A 145 5.04 9.02 0.72
CA TRP A 145 4.16 10.17 0.84
C TRP A 145 4.94 11.45 1.18
N ASP A 146 5.90 11.36 2.09
CA ASP A 146 6.72 12.50 2.53
C ASP A 146 7.72 12.99 1.47
N GLU A 147 7.97 12.21 0.41
CA GLU A 147 8.78 12.65 -0.73
C GLU A 147 7.95 13.47 -1.74
N MET A 148 6.62 13.41 -1.69
CA MET A 148 5.76 14.13 -2.62
C MET A 148 5.47 15.56 -2.10
N PRO A 149 5.27 16.55 -2.99
CA PRO A 149 5.47 16.47 -4.44
C PRO A 149 6.95 16.32 -4.81
N LEU A 150 7.23 15.45 -5.79
CA LEU A 150 8.60 15.29 -6.30
C LEU A 150 9.04 16.55 -7.06
N SER A 151 10.34 16.85 -6.97
CA SER A 151 11.00 17.80 -7.88
C SER A 151 10.91 17.30 -9.33
N LYS A 152 10.81 18.24 -10.28
CA LYS A 152 10.87 17.94 -11.72
C LYS A 152 12.19 17.30 -12.16
N SER A 153 13.27 17.49 -11.38
CA SER A 153 14.57 16.88 -11.64
C SER A 153 14.69 15.43 -11.14
N ASP A 154 13.73 14.95 -10.34
CA ASP A 154 13.72 13.56 -9.90
C ASP A 154 13.35 12.65 -11.09
N PRO A 155 14.17 11.64 -11.44
CA PRO A 155 13.85 10.73 -12.54
C PRO A 155 12.49 10.03 -12.40
N ARG A 156 11.97 9.88 -11.18
CA ARG A 156 10.65 9.29 -10.94
C ARG A 156 9.50 10.22 -11.33
N TYR A 157 9.77 11.48 -11.70
CA TYR A 157 8.77 12.46 -12.11
C TYR A 157 8.18 12.14 -13.49
N ASP A 158 9.01 11.93 -14.52
CA ASP A 158 8.55 11.63 -15.88
C ASP A 158 9.29 10.50 -16.63
N ASP A 159 10.40 9.98 -16.10
CA ASP A 159 11.16 8.91 -16.75
C ASP A 159 10.54 7.53 -16.41
N GLU A 160 9.57 7.13 -17.24
CA GLU A 160 8.96 5.80 -17.13
C GLU A 160 9.95 4.66 -17.34
N GLY A 161 11.01 4.86 -18.15
CA GLY A 161 12.03 3.86 -18.43
C GLY A 161 12.83 3.56 -17.17
N TYR A 162 13.32 4.61 -16.51
CA TYR A 162 13.96 4.55 -15.20
C TYR A 162 13.05 3.86 -14.17
N CYS A 163 11.80 4.33 -14.03
CA CYS A 163 10.85 3.75 -13.08
C CYS A 163 10.61 2.26 -13.33
N LYS A 164 10.43 1.84 -14.59
CA LYS A 164 10.25 0.42 -14.94
C LYS A 164 11.52 -0.38 -14.69
N GLY A 165 12.71 0.24 -14.75
CA GLY A 165 13.99 -0.35 -14.36
C GLY A 165 14.05 -0.72 -12.88
N LEU A 166 13.50 0.12 -12.00
CA LEU A 166 13.42 -0.14 -10.54
C LEU A 166 12.68 -1.44 -10.20
N LEU A 167 11.73 -1.87 -11.04
CA LEU A 167 11.02 -3.14 -10.83
C LEU A 167 11.87 -4.37 -11.18
N LYS A 168 12.93 -4.20 -11.98
CA LYS A 168 13.81 -5.27 -12.47
C LYS A 168 15.07 -5.45 -11.63
N GLN A 169 15.45 -4.44 -10.85
CA GLN A 169 16.63 -4.48 -9.97
C GLN A 169 16.55 -5.61 -8.96
N ASP A 170 17.69 -5.99 -8.37
CA ASP A 170 17.73 -7.02 -7.35
C ASP A 170 16.88 -6.69 -6.12
N MET A 171 16.34 -7.73 -5.49
CA MET A 171 15.53 -7.55 -4.29
C MET A 171 16.44 -7.38 -3.08
N VAL A 172 16.43 -6.20 -2.47
CA VAL A 172 17.19 -5.91 -1.24
C VAL A 172 16.22 -5.76 -0.09
N PHE A 173 16.41 -6.52 0.99
CA PHE A 173 15.56 -6.51 2.19
C PHE A 173 16.44 -6.51 3.45
N GLU A 174 16.20 -5.56 4.37
CA GLU A 174 17.02 -5.36 5.58
C GLU A 174 18.54 -5.33 5.32
N GLY A 175 18.95 -4.69 4.22
CA GLY A 175 20.36 -4.58 3.81
C GLY A 175 20.93 -5.82 3.12
N VAL A 176 20.19 -6.93 3.05
CA VAL A 176 20.62 -8.16 2.37
C VAL A 176 20.11 -8.17 0.93
N ASN A 177 21.01 -8.42 -0.03
CA ASN A 177 20.67 -8.58 -1.44
C ASN A 177 20.30 -10.05 -1.73
N TYR A 178 19.06 -10.28 -2.15
CA TYR A 178 18.51 -11.59 -2.53
C TYR A 178 18.55 -11.84 -4.04
N GLY A 179 19.01 -10.89 -4.86
CA GLY A 179 19.05 -11.02 -6.30
C GLY A 179 17.67 -11.31 -6.90
N GLY A 180 17.55 -12.49 -7.52
CA GLY A 180 16.28 -13.06 -8.01
C GLY A 180 15.67 -14.15 -7.11
N HIS A 181 16.26 -14.47 -5.95
CA HIS A 181 15.87 -15.58 -5.08
C HIS A 181 14.62 -15.28 -4.24
N PHE A 182 13.47 -15.18 -4.90
CA PHE A 182 12.20 -14.76 -4.29
C PHE A 182 11.73 -15.66 -3.13
N VAL A 183 11.97 -16.97 -3.21
CA VAL A 183 11.60 -17.91 -2.15
C VAL A 183 12.37 -17.62 -0.86
N GLU A 184 13.67 -17.35 -0.97
CA GLU A 184 14.52 -17.02 0.20
C GLU A 184 14.16 -15.66 0.80
N LEU A 185 13.84 -14.68 -0.06
CA LEU A 185 13.30 -13.40 0.38
C LEU A 185 11.98 -13.58 1.15
N LYS A 186 11.04 -14.39 0.63
CA LYS A 186 9.77 -14.67 1.31
C LYS A 186 9.97 -15.31 2.69
N LYS A 187 10.94 -16.21 2.84
CA LYS A 187 11.32 -16.78 4.14
C LYS A 187 11.88 -15.71 5.08
N ALA A 188 12.72 -14.80 4.57
CA ALA A 188 13.27 -13.70 5.37
C ALA A 188 12.19 -12.73 5.85
N ILE A 189 11.26 -12.35 4.98
CA ILE A 189 10.07 -11.57 5.31
C ILE A 189 9.26 -12.26 6.43
N GLY A 190 9.02 -13.57 6.31
CA GLY A 190 8.31 -14.34 7.34
C GLY A 190 9.03 -14.33 8.70
N ARG A 191 10.36 -14.47 8.71
CA ARG A 191 11.15 -14.35 9.95
C ARG A 191 11.08 -12.94 10.55
N ARG A 192 11.16 -11.89 9.72
CA ARG A 192 11.00 -10.50 10.18
C ARG A 192 9.63 -10.27 10.79
N PHE A 193 8.56 -10.75 10.14
CA PHE A 193 7.20 -10.68 10.65
C PHE A 193 7.09 -11.32 12.04
N GLN A 194 7.51 -12.57 12.17
CA GLN A 194 7.45 -13.31 13.45
C GLN A 194 8.29 -12.67 14.56
N ARG A 195 9.39 -12.01 14.22
CA ARG A 195 10.23 -11.27 15.16
C ARG A 195 9.61 -9.95 15.61
N THR A 196 8.80 -9.32 14.75
CA THR A 196 8.28 -7.96 14.97
C THR A 196 6.89 -7.98 15.58
N TYR A 197 6.01 -8.87 15.12
CA TYR A 197 4.62 -8.94 15.55
C TYR A 197 4.28 -10.25 16.26
N ARG A 198 3.29 -10.17 17.14
CA ARG A 198 2.65 -11.33 17.77
C ARG A 198 1.15 -11.23 17.52
N GLU A 199 0.52 -12.33 17.14
CA GLU A 199 -0.93 -12.42 17.04
C GLU A 199 -1.55 -12.53 18.45
N ARG A 200 -2.64 -11.80 18.70
CA ARG A 200 -3.33 -11.82 19.99
C ARG A 200 -4.13 -13.12 20.14
N VAL A 201 -4.04 -13.74 21.31
CA VAL A 201 -4.78 -14.96 21.65
C VAL A 201 -6.28 -14.66 21.63
N GLY A 202 -7.06 -15.43 20.85
CA GLY A 202 -8.50 -15.26 20.72
C GLY A 202 -8.95 -14.32 19.58
N SER A 203 -8.01 -13.78 18.79
CA SER A 203 -8.36 -13.12 17.53
C SER A 203 -8.95 -14.13 16.55
N VAL A 204 -10.04 -13.74 15.86
CA VAL A 204 -10.59 -14.55 14.76
C VAL A 204 -9.52 -14.61 13.68
N THR A 205 -9.07 -15.80 13.31
CA THR A 205 -8.05 -15.98 12.27
C THR A 205 -8.47 -15.21 11.03
N GLY A 206 -7.67 -14.18 10.70
CA GLY A 206 -7.92 -13.29 9.59
C GLY A 206 -7.79 -14.07 8.30
N LYS A 207 -8.90 -14.58 7.78
CA LYS A 207 -8.97 -15.06 6.40
C LYS A 207 -8.60 -13.88 5.50
N ASP A 208 -7.70 -14.11 4.52
CA ASP A 208 -7.52 -13.15 3.44
C ASP A 208 -8.88 -12.88 2.74
N VAL A 209 -8.98 -11.84 1.91
CA VAL A 209 -10.23 -11.52 1.18
C VAL A 209 -10.71 -12.68 0.26
N LYS A 210 -9.96 -13.80 0.21
CA LYS A 210 -10.24 -15.03 -0.52
C LYS A 210 -10.41 -16.26 0.39
N GLY A 211 -10.53 -16.09 1.70
CA GLY A 211 -10.82 -17.20 2.62
C GLY A 211 -9.62 -18.08 2.98
N LYS A 212 -8.39 -17.72 2.62
CA LYS A 212 -7.19 -18.52 2.95
C LYS A 212 -6.57 -18.05 4.27
N GLU A 213 -6.19 -19.02 5.09
CA GLU A 213 -5.32 -18.80 6.24
C GLU A 213 -3.96 -18.27 5.75
N VAL A 214 -3.42 -17.31 6.51
CA VAL A 214 -2.12 -16.67 6.27
C VAL A 214 -0.98 -17.65 6.53
#